data_AF-A0A1V4XPU3-F1
#
_entry.id   AF-A0A1V4XPU3-F1
#
_cell.length_a   1.000
_cell.length_b   1.000
_cell.length_c   1.000
_cell.angle_alpha   90.00
_cell.angle_beta   90.00
_cell.angle_gamma   90.00
#
_symmetry.space_group_name_H-M   'P 1'
#
loop_
_entity.id
_entity.type
_entity.pdbx_description
1 polymer ?
#
loop_
_entity_poly.entity_id
_entity_poly.type
_entity_poly.pdbx_seq_one_letter_code
_entity_poly.pdbx_strand_id
1 'polypeptide(L)'
;MIEIALTQEAKDVAALAMTVPERARAIEIRDNESYMRAGEMLTAVKGLLKEIDAAFDPICKRAHDAHKEALNQKKRAAEPLLEAERILKKGIADYQAELERRRMEEEARLREEARKREEEARLAAAIAAEKEGEKELAEEILNEPVIPAVVVSAPPPPKLAGVSSRKVWKFRITDAALVPRQYMIPDTAAIGRVVAALGRRASIPGVEVYEETVIAARRA
;
A
#
# COMPACT_ATOMS: atom_id res chain seq x y z
N MET A 1 2.69 34.75 0.59
CA MET A 1 3.03 33.97 -0.62
C MET A 1 4.52 33.71 -0.61
N ILE A 2 4.98 32.50 -0.94
CA ILE A 2 6.41 32.27 -1.19
C ILE A 2 6.68 32.86 -2.57
N GLU A 3 7.37 33.99 -2.61
CA GLU A 3 7.75 34.65 -3.86
C GLU A 3 9.08 34.06 -4.34
N ILE A 4 9.03 33.31 -5.43
CA ILE A 4 10.22 32.74 -6.07
C ILE A 4 10.70 33.74 -7.12
N ALA A 5 11.43 34.76 -6.68
CA ALA A 5 12.04 35.72 -7.59
C ALA A 5 13.25 35.10 -8.30
N LEU A 6 13.23 35.12 -9.64
CA LEU A 6 14.39 34.76 -10.45
C LEU A 6 15.50 35.79 -10.26
N THR A 7 16.73 35.31 -10.06
CA THR A 7 17.92 36.16 -10.08
C THR A 7 18.11 36.78 -11.46
N GLN A 8 18.82 37.90 -11.54
CA GLN A 8 19.14 38.52 -12.83
C GLN A 8 19.96 37.56 -13.71
N GLU A 9 20.94 36.88 -13.11
CA GLU A 9 21.75 35.84 -13.76
C GLU A 9 20.88 34.73 -14.41
N ALA A 10 19.86 34.23 -13.70
CA ALA A 10 18.96 33.21 -14.24
C ALA A 10 18.16 33.72 -15.45
N LYS A 11 17.78 34.99 -15.46
CA LYS A 11 17.08 35.62 -16.59
C LYS A 11 18.01 35.79 -17.79
N ASP A 12 19.24 36.22 -17.56
CA ASP A 12 20.21 36.49 -18.62
C ASP A 12 20.64 35.19 -19.33
N VAL A 13 20.91 34.13 -18.56
CA VAL A 13 21.26 32.81 -19.12
C VAL A 13 20.07 32.19 -19.86
N ALA A 14 18.84 32.34 -19.35
CA ALA A 14 17.64 31.87 -20.05
C ALA A 14 17.41 32.63 -21.37
N ALA A 15 17.67 33.94 -21.41
CA ALA A 15 17.58 34.72 -22.63
C ALA A 15 18.59 34.29 -23.69
N LEU A 16 19.84 34.04 -23.28
CA LEU A 16 20.89 33.52 -24.17
C LEU A 16 20.50 32.16 -24.76
N ALA A 17 19.89 31.28 -23.95
CA ALA A 17 19.47 29.94 -24.38
C ALA A 17 18.42 29.94 -25.50
N MET A 18 17.57 30.97 -25.58
CA MET A 18 16.51 31.03 -26.60
C MET A 18 17.02 31.06 -28.04
N THR A 19 18.24 31.58 -28.27
CA THR A 19 18.82 31.72 -29.62
C THR A 19 19.59 30.48 -30.09
N VAL A 20 19.91 29.57 -29.17
CA VAL A 20 20.77 28.40 -29.44
C VAL A 20 20.13 27.39 -30.40
N PRO A 21 18.83 27.06 -30.32
CA PRO A 21 18.21 26.10 -31.24
C PRO A 21 18.24 26.52 -32.71
N GLU A 22 18.04 27.81 -32.99
CA GLU A 22 18.08 28.33 -34.37
C GLU A 22 19.48 28.21 -34.97
N ARG A 23 20.50 28.57 -34.17
CA ARG A 23 21.92 28.39 -34.55
C ARG A 23 22.26 26.92 -34.80
N ALA A 24 21.68 25.99 -34.03
CA ALA A 24 21.93 24.56 -34.18
C ALA A 24 21.29 24.02 -35.46
N ARG A 25 20.06 24.46 -35.78
CA ARG A 25 19.37 24.10 -37.04
C ARG A 25 20.08 24.59 -38.29
N ALA A 26 20.84 25.69 -38.19
CA ALA A 26 21.62 26.23 -39.29
C ALA A 26 22.85 25.38 -39.65
N ILE A 27 23.29 24.47 -38.77
CA ILE A 27 24.42 23.58 -39.04
C ILE A 27 23.92 22.31 -39.73
N GLU A 28 24.22 22.20 -41.02
CA GLU A 28 23.98 20.98 -41.78
C GLU A 28 25.28 20.17 -41.88
N ILE A 29 25.28 18.97 -41.30
CA ILE A 29 26.48 18.12 -41.22
C ILE A 29 26.59 17.31 -42.51
N ARG A 30 27.47 17.75 -43.42
CA ARG A 30 27.70 17.11 -44.73
C ARG A 30 29.16 16.78 -45.00
N ASP A 31 30.08 17.30 -44.18
CA ASP A 31 31.52 17.15 -44.32
C ASP A 31 32.22 17.19 -42.95
N ASN A 32 33.54 16.99 -42.95
CA ASN A 32 34.31 16.98 -41.71
C ASN A 32 34.34 18.36 -41.00
N GLU A 33 34.26 19.47 -41.73
CA GLU A 33 34.28 20.81 -41.15
C GLU A 33 32.96 21.14 -40.44
N SER A 34 31.83 20.83 -41.07
CA SER A 34 30.49 20.92 -40.45
C SER A 34 30.32 19.96 -39.28
N TYR A 35 30.93 18.78 -39.32
CA TYR A 35 30.99 17.85 -38.18
C TYR A 35 31.74 18.46 -36.98
N MET A 36 32.93 19.03 -37.20
CA MET A 36 33.71 19.67 -36.14
C MET A 36 32.97 20.87 -35.54
N ARG A 37 32.38 21.74 -36.38
CA ARG A 37 31.56 22.88 -35.93
C ARG A 37 30.34 22.43 -35.12
N ALA A 38 29.67 21.35 -35.53
CA ALA A 38 28.58 20.77 -34.75
C ALA A 38 29.06 20.28 -33.37
N GLY A 39 30.25 19.66 -33.29
CA GLY A 39 30.86 19.21 -32.04
C GLY A 39 31.22 20.36 -31.08
N GLU A 40 31.80 21.44 -31.60
CA GLU A 40 32.10 22.66 -30.84
C GLU A 40 30.81 23.31 -30.31
N MET A 41 29.81 23.45 -31.18
CA MET A 41 28.52 24.01 -30.79
C MET A 41 27.85 23.14 -29.72
N LEU A 42 27.86 21.81 -29.87
CA LEU A 42 27.31 20.88 -28.89
C LEU A 42 28.00 21.03 -27.52
N THR A 43 29.32 21.21 -27.51
CA THR A 43 30.09 21.48 -26.29
C THR A 43 29.69 22.81 -25.64
N ALA A 44 29.48 23.86 -26.44
CA ALA A 44 28.99 25.15 -25.97
C ALA A 44 27.58 25.06 -25.38
N VAL A 45 26.67 24.30 -26.01
CA VAL A 45 25.33 24.02 -25.46
C VAL A 45 25.43 23.34 -24.09
N LYS A 46 26.33 22.35 -23.94
CA LYS A 46 26.55 21.70 -22.65
C LYS A 46 27.13 22.66 -21.59
N GLY A 47 27.92 23.64 -22.00
CA GLY A 47 28.39 24.72 -21.12
C GLY A 47 27.23 25.57 -20.60
N LEU A 48 26.38 26.05 -21.50
CA LEU A 48 25.23 26.89 -21.15
C LEU A 48 24.21 26.14 -20.28
N LEU A 49 23.97 24.85 -20.56
CA LEU A 49 23.11 24.02 -19.70
C LEU A 49 23.62 23.96 -18.25
N LYS A 50 24.93 23.84 -18.04
CA LYS A 50 25.50 23.87 -16.68
C LYS A 50 25.34 25.23 -16.01
N GLU A 51 25.40 26.33 -16.76
CA GLU A 51 25.17 27.67 -16.21
C GLU A 51 23.70 27.86 -15.82
N ILE A 52 22.77 27.30 -16.61
CA ILE A 52 21.35 27.21 -16.24
C ILE A 52 21.21 26.40 -14.96
N ASP A 53 21.76 25.18 -14.90
CA ASP A 53 21.69 24.34 -13.70
C ASP A 53 22.23 25.11 -12.48
N ALA A 54 23.40 25.75 -12.59
CA ALA A 54 23.99 26.52 -11.49
C ALA A 54 23.12 27.71 -11.04
N ALA A 55 22.43 28.39 -11.96
CA ALA A 55 21.57 29.53 -11.65
C ALA A 55 20.22 29.08 -11.05
N PHE A 56 19.67 27.94 -11.50
CA PHE A 56 18.33 27.47 -11.12
C PHE A 56 18.34 26.46 -9.96
N ASP A 57 19.39 25.65 -9.80
CA ASP A 57 19.51 24.65 -8.72
C ASP A 57 19.30 25.24 -7.32
N PRO A 58 19.90 26.40 -6.95
CA PRO A 58 19.66 27.02 -5.65
C PRO A 58 18.20 27.43 -5.45
N ILE A 59 17.53 27.88 -6.52
CA ILE A 59 16.13 28.30 -6.49
C ILE A 59 15.23 27.07 -6.27
N CYS A 60 15.43 26.02 -7.07
CA CYS A 60 14.73 24.75 -6.95
C CYS A 60 14.93 24.12 -5.57
N LYS A 61 16.16 24.12 -5.07
CA LYS A 61 16.50 23.59 -3.74
C LYS A 61 15.75 24.33 -2.63
N ARG A 62 15.76 25.68 -2.63
CA ARG A 62 15.02 26.47 -1.65
C ARG A 62 13.52 26.18 -1.66
N ALA A 63 12.92 26.05 -2.84
CA ALA A 63 11.51 25.71 -2.96
C ALA A 63 11.23 24.29 -2.43
N HIS A 64 12.10 23.33 -2.75
CA HIS A 64 11.97 21.96 -2.26
C HIS A 64 12.11 21.87 -0.73
N ASP A 65 13.10 22.57 -0.16
CA ASP A 65 13.33 22.61 1.28
C ASP A 65 12.14 23.25 2.01
N ALA A 66 11.58 24.35 1.48
CA ALA A 66 10.39 24.99 2.03
C ALA A 66 9.16 24.06 1.98
N HIS A 67 8.94 23.37 0.85
CA HIS A 67 7.88 22.39 0.72
C HIS A 67 8.04 21.22 1.70
N LYS A 68 9.27 20.70 1.82
CA LYS A 68 9.59 19.62 2.75
C LYS A 68 9.34 20.03 4.20
N GLU A 69 9.72 21.25 4.58
CA GLU A 69 9.46 21.76 5.93
C GLU A 69 7.96 21.98 6.18
N ALA A 70 7.21 22.50 5.21
CA ALA A 70 5.76 22.63 5.33
C ALA A 70 5.08 21.25 5.53
N LEU A 71 5.51 20.22 4.79
CA LEU A 71 5.04 18.85 4.99
C LEU A 71 5.40 18.30 6.37
N ASN A 72 6.61 18.59 6.86
CA ASN A 72 7.07 18.16 8.17
C ASN A 72 6.26 18.83 9.29
N GLN A 73 5.99 20.14 9.19
CA GLN A 73 5.14 20.86 10.14
C GLN A 73 3.71 20.31 10.13
N LYS A 74 3.13 20.08 8.95
CA LYS A 74 1.82 19.43 8.83
C LYS A 74 1.83 18.05 9.50
N LYS A 75 2.86 17.25 9.26
CA LYS A 75 3.00 15.91 9.87
C LYS A 75 3.08 16.02 11.38
N ARG A 76 3.92 16.90 11.93
CA ARG A 76 4.07 17.12 13.38
C ARG A 76 2.76 17.55 14.03
N ALA A 77 1.99 18.41 13.37
CA ALA A 77 0.68 18.83 13.86
C ALA A 77 -0.37 17.70 13.80
N ALA A 78 -0.29 16.84 12.78
CA ALA A 78 -1.21 15.72 12.60
C ALA A 78 -0.89 14.51 13.50
N GLU A 79 0.39 14.27 13.83
CA GLU A 79 0.84 13.06 14.54
C GLU A 79 0.09 12.80 15.86
N PRO A 80 -0.13 13.78 16.76
CA PRO A 80 -0.89 13.54 18.00
C PRO A 80 -2.35 13.16 17.75
N LEU A 81 -2.97 13.71 16.70
CA LEU A 81 -4.35 13.38 16.34
C LEU A 81 -4.45 11.99 15.72
N LEU A 82 -3.48 11.61 14.87
CA LEU A 82 -3.39 10.26 14.31
C LEU A 82 -3.14 9.22 15.40
N GLU A 83 -2.32 9.54 16.39
CA GLU A 83 -2.08 8.67 17.55
C GLU A 83 -3.34 8.53 18.40
N ALA A 84 -4.03 9.63 18.71
CA ALA A 84 -5.32 9.59 19.41
C ALA A 84 -6.35 8.74 18.64
N GLU A 85 -6.43 8.91 17.32
CA GLU A 85 -7.30 8.12 16.45
C GLU A 85 -6.94 6.63 16.51
N ARG A 86 -5.65 6.28 16.49
CA ARG A 86 -5.17 4.89 16.59
C ARG A 86 -5.54 4.26 17.93
N ILE A 87 -5.35 4.99 19.03
CA ILE A 87 -5.71 4.56 20.39
C ILE A 87 -7.22 4.31 20.48
N LEU A 88 -8.04 5.28 20.04
CA LEU A 88 -9.50 5.18 20.09
C LEU A 88 -10.03 4.05 19.21
N LYS A 89 -9.54 3.92 17.97
CA LYS A 89 -9.93 2.82 17.07
C LYS A 89 -9.63 1.46 17.65
N LYS A 90 -8.47 1.30 18.28
CA LYS A 90 -8.11 0.06 18.97
C LYS A 90 -9.06 -0.21 20.13
N GLY A 91 -9.29 0.78 21.00
CA GLY A 91 -10.22 0.64 22.13
C GLY A 91 -11.65 0.28 21.69
N ILE A 92 -12.16 0.90 20.63
CA ILE A 92 -13.47 0.58 20.06
C ILE A 92 -13.49 -0.85 19.51
N ALA A 93 -12.45 -1.28 18.78
CA ALA A 93 -12.36 -2.63 18.24
C ALA A 93 -12.27 -3.69 19.34
N ASP A 94 -11.46 -3.45 20.37
CA ASP A 94 -11.28 -4.36 21.51
C ASP A 94 -12.60 -4.48 22.30
N TYR A 95 -13.30 -3.36 22.53
CA TYR A 95 -14.61 -3.38 23.19
C TYR A 95 -15.69 -4.11 22.36
N GLN A 96 -15.71 -3.92 21.05
CA GLN A 96 -16.62 -4.67 20.16
C GLN A 96 -16.32 -6.17 20.17
N ALA A 97 -15.05 -6.56 20.19
CA ALA A 97 -14.65 -7.96 20.30
C ALA A 97 -15.05 -8.57 21.65
N GLU A 98 -14.92 -7.82 22.75
CA GLU A 98 -15.33 -8.23 24.09
C GLU A 98 -16.86 -8.39 24.19
N LEU A 99 -17.63 -7.45 23.64
CA LEU A 99 -19.09 -7.55 23.58
C LEU A 99 -19.53 -8.80 22.82
N GLU A 100 -18.92 -9.07 21.67
CA GLU A 100 -19.23 -10.27 20.90
C GLU A 100 -18.82 -11.54 21.67
N ARG A 101 -17.67 -11.53 22.36
CA ARG A 101 -17.25 -12.66 23.19
C ARG A 101 -18.25 -12.95 24.31
N ARG A 102 -18.68 -11.92 25.04
CA ARG A 102 -19.68 -12.05 26.12
C ARG A 102 -21.02 -12.54 25.58
N ARG A 103 -21.43 -12.05 24.41
CA ARG A 103 -22.65 -12.49 23.75
C ARG A 103 -22.61 -13.98 23.40
N MET A 104 -21.48 -14.44 22.86
CA MET A 104 -21.27 -15.85 22.52
C MET A 104 -21.19 -16.74 23.78
N GLU A 105 -20.53 -16.27 24.84
CA GLU A 105 -20.46 -16.98 26.13
C GLU A 105 -21.84 -17.10 26.80
N GLU A 106 -22.63 -16.02 26.81
CA GLU A 106 -23.99 -16.01 27.35
C GLU A 106 -24.91 -16.93 26.53
N GLU A 107 -24.84 -16.85 25.20
CA GLU A 107 -25.58 -17.72 24.31
C GLU A 107 -25.20 -19.20 24.52
N ALA A 108 -23.92 -19.52 24.69
CA ALA A 108 -23.45 -20.86 25.00
C ALA A 108 -24.00 -21.36 26.36
N ARG A 109 -23.95 -20.51 27.40
CA ARG A 109 -24.47 -20.85 28.73
C ARG A 109 -25.98 -21.10 28.71
N LEU A 110 -26.74 -20.23 28.06
CA LEU A 110 -28.20 -20.37 27.95
C LEU A 110 -28.57 -21.61 27.12
N ARG A 111 -27.82 -21.93 26.06
CA ARG A 111 -28.00 -23.18 25.30
C ARG A 111 -27.71 -24.41 26.15
N GLU A 112 -26.66 -24.39 26.99
CA GLU A 112 -26.36 -25.49 27.91
C GLU A 112 -27.44 -25.65 28.98
N GLU A 113 -27.95 -24.55 29.54
CA GLU A 113 -29.03 -24.57 30.53
C GLU A 113 -30.35 -25.07 29.94
N ALA A 114 -30.70 -24.63 28.73
CA ALA A 114 -31.86 -25.14 27.99
C ALA A 114 -31.75 -26.64 27.74
N ARG A 115 -30.57 -27.10 27.27
CA ARG A 115 -30.29 -28.53 27.06
C ARG A 115 -30.45 -29.34 28.35
N LYS A 116 -29.89 -28.87 29.48
CA LYS A 116 -30.02 -29.56 30.78
C LYS A 116 -31.47 -29.65 31.24
N ARG A 117 -32.25 -28.56 31.13
CA ARG A 117 -33.67 -28.57 31.49
C ARG A 117 -34.49 -29.55 30.63
N GLU A 118 -34.20 -29.62 29.33
CA GLU A 118 -34.87 -30.59 28.44
C GLU A 118 -34.47 -32.03 28.78
N GLU A 119 -33.19 -32.28 29.06
CA GLU A 119 -32.71 -33.60 29.51
C GLU A 119 -33.35 -34.02 30.85
N GLU A 120 -33.45 -33.10 31.83
CA GLU A 120 -34.11 -33.33 33.12
C GLU A 120 -35.61 -33.58 32.97
N ALA A 121 -36.30 -32.78 32.14
CA ALA A 121 -37.72 -32.97 31.86
C ALA A 121 -37.99 -34.32 31.19
N ARG A 122 -37.14 -34.72 30.24
CA ARG A 122 -37.19 -36.02 29.57
C ARG A 122 -36.96 -37.17 30.56
N LEU A 123 -35.96 -37.05 31.43
CA LEU A 123 -35.69 -38.06 32.45
C LEU A 123 -36.85 -38.18 33.44
N ALA A 124 -37.44 -37.06 33.86
CA ALA A 124 -38.60 -37.05 34.75
C ALA A 124 -39.84 -37.70 34.09
N ALA A 125 -40.08 -37.42 32.80
CA ALA A 125 -41.16 -38.04 32.03
C ALA A 125 -40.96 -39.57 31.88
N ALA A 126 -39.73 -40.02 31.59
CA ALA A 126 -39.41 -41.44 31.52
C ALA A 126 -39.61 -42.16 32.87
N ILE A 127 -39.17 -41.55 33.98
CA ILE A 127 -39.38 -42.10 35.35
C ILE A 127 -40.88 -42.17 35.70
N ALA A 128 -41.68 -41.21 35.26
CA ALA A 128 -43.13 -41.24 35.47
C ALA A 128 -43.80 -42.38 34.70
N ALA A 129 -43.45 -42.56 33.42
CA ALA A 129 -43.96 -43.65 32.58
C ALA A 129 -43.57 -45.03 33.14
N GLU A 130 -42.34 -45.20 33.64
CA GLU A 130 -41.90 -46.45 34.26
C GLU A 130 -42.69 -46.78 35.54
N LYS A 131 -43.02 -45.76 36.36
CA LYS A 131 -43.84 -45.94 37.57
C LYS A 131 -45.28 -46.33 37.27
N GLU A 132 -45.82 -45.92 36.13
CA GLU A 132 -47.15 -46.32 35.65
C GLU A 132 -47.15 -47.71 34.99
N GLY A 133 -45.97 -48.34 34.83
CA GLY A 133 -45.81 -49.69 34.27
C GLY A 133 -45.57 -49.71 32.76
N GLU A 134 -45.49 -48.55 32.12
CA GLU A 134 -45.35 -48.37 30.67
C GLU A 134 -43.87 -48.33 30.24
N LYS A 135 -43.21 -49.49 30.32
CA LYS A 135 -41.75 -49.61 30.08
C LYS A 135 -41.32 -49.28 28.65
N GLU A 136 -42.12 -49.67 27.65
CA GLU A 136 -41.81 -49.40 26.24
C GLU A 136 -41.87 -47.89 25.93
N LEU A 137 -42.85 -47.18 26.52
CA LEU A 137 -42.97 -45.72 26.40
C LEU A 137 -41.81 -44.98 27.09
N ALA A 138 -41.32 -45.49 28.22
CA ALA A 138 -40.15 -44.91 28.89
C ALA A 138 -38.86 -45.02 28.05
N GLU A 139 -38.65 -46.15 27.35
CA GLU A 139 -37.51 -46.34 26.42
C GLU A 139 -37.61 -45.45 25.18
N GLU A 140 -38.81 -45.25 24.65
CA GLU A 140 -39.06 -44.39 23.49
C GLU A 140 -38.76 -42.90 23.82
N ILE A 141 -39.21 -42.42 24.98
CA ILE A 141 -38.93 -41.06 25.48
C ILE A 141 -37.41 -40.83 25.66
N LEU A 142 -36.65 -41.85 26.06
CA LEU A 142 -35.20 -41.75 26.26
C LEU A 142 -34.41 -41.74 24.94
N ASN A 143 -34.90 -42.41 23.91
CA ASN A 143 -34.25 -42.50 22.59
C ASN A 143 -34.53 -41.30 21.68
N GLU A 144 -35.54 -40.47 22.01
CA GLU A 144 -35.84 -39.27 21.22
C GLU A 144 -34.71 -38.22 21.36
N PRO A 145 -34.22 -37.65 20.23
CA PRO A 145 -33.14 -36.66 20.26
C PRO A 145 -33.62 -35.33 20.85
N VAL A 146 -32.88 -34.83 21.85
CA VAL A 146 -33.12 -33.53 22.48
C VAL A 146 -32.77 -32.41 21.49
N ILE A 147 -33.77 -31.63 21.07
CA ILE A 147 -33.59 -30.45 20.21
C ILE A 147 -33.68 -29.21 21.11
N PRO A 148 -32.54 -28.61 21.51
CA PRO A 148 -32.56 -27.45 22.39
C PRO A 148 -33.29 -26.27 21.77
N ALA A 149 -34.19 -25.66 22.55
CA ALA A 149 -34.89 -24.43 22.16
C ALA A 149 -33.92 -23.31 21.75
N VAL A 150 -34.27 -22.57 20.69
CA VAL A 150 -33.46 -21.44 20.18
C VAL A 150 -33.46 -20.30 21.19
N VAL A 151 -32.30 -20.04 21.81
CA VAL A 151 -32.11 -18.92 22.72
C VAL A 151 -31.94 -17.62 21.92
N VAL A 152 -32.81 -16.64 22.16
CA VAL A 152 -32.70 -15.29 21.58
C VAL A 152 -31.69 -14.48 22.38
N SER A 153 -30.52 -14.22 21.79
CA SER A 153 -29.46 -13.39 22.38
C SER A 153 -29.86 -11.90 22.48
N ALA A 154 -29.25 -11.18 23.43
CA ALA A 154 -29.43 -9.76 23.70
C ALA A 154 -29.35 -8.86 22.43
N PRO A 155 -30.01 -7.69 22.44
CA PRO A 155 -30.03 -6.78 21.29
C PRO A 155 -28.62 -6.31 20.91
N PRO A 156 -28.36 -6.09 19.61
CA PRO A 156 -27.04 -5.68 19.14
C PRO A 156 -26.63 -4.32 19.72
N PRO A 157 -25.32 -4.07 19.90
CA PRO A 157 -24.84 -2.82 20.46
C PRO A 157 -25.23 -1.61 19.60
N PRO A 158 -25.36 -0.41 20.23
CA PRO A 158 -25.77 0.80 19.54
C PRO A 158 -24.77 1.17 18.42
N LYS A 159 -25.31 1.45 17.22
CA LYS A 159 -24.51 1.91 16.08
C LYS A 159 -24.08 3.36 16.32
N LEU A 160 -22.77 3.61 16.37
CA LEU A 160 -22.23 4.96 16.45
C LEU A 160 -22.32 5.65 15.08
N ALA A 161 -23.02 6.78 15.00
CA ALA A 161 -23.08 7.58 13.78
C ALA A 161 -21.67 8.07 13.40
N GLY A 162 -21.26 7.88 12.14
CA GLY A 162 -19.95 8.28 11.64
C GLY A 162 -18.82 7.26 11.82
N VAL A 163 -19.03 6.16 12.55
CA VAL A 163 -18.03 5.08 12.71
C VAL A 163 -18.52 3.82 12.02
N SER A 164 -17.79 3.35 11.02
CA SER A 164 -18.07 2.08 10.33
C SER A 164 -16.89 1.12 10.48
N SER A 165 -17.20 -0.16 10.61
CA SER A 165 -16.21 -1.24 10.61
C SER A 165 -16.26 -1.98 9.26
N ARG A 166 -15.10 -2.42 8.78
CA ARG A 166 -14.98 -3.31 7.61
C ARG A 166 -13.92 -4.36 7.88
N LYS A 167 -14.10 -5.55 7.33
CA LYS A 167 -13.08 -6.61 7.37
C LYS A 167 -12.01 -6.29 6.31
N VAL A 168 -10.75 -6.25 6.73
CA VAL A 168 -9.60 -6.06 5.84
C VAL A 168 -8.71 -7.29 5.92
N TRP A 169 -8.58 -8.01 4.81
CA TRP A 169 -7.68 -9.15 4.71
C TRP A 169 -6.24 -8.65 4.56
N LYS A 170 -5.35 -9.16 5.41
CA LYS A 170 -3.91 -8.89 5.36
C LYS A 170 -3.19 -10.21 5.12
N PHE A 171 -2.09 -10.17 4.37
CA PHE A 171 -1.25 -11.33 4.13
C PHE A 171 0.19 -11.01 4.54
N ARG A 172 0.96 -12.06 4.82
CA ARG A 172 2.41 -12.01 4.99
C ARG A 172 3.00 -13.11 4.13
N ILE A 173 4.07 -12.79 3.42
CA ILE A 173 4.83 -13.79 2.66
C ILE A 173 5.63 -14.60 3.68
N THR A 174 5.37 -15.90 3.74
CA THR A 174 6.11 -16.85 4.60
C THR A 174 7.35 -17.37 3.88
N ASP A 175 7.19 -17.71 2.60
CA ASP A 175 8.26 -18.13 1.70
C ASP A 175 8.06 -17.48 0.33
N ALA A 176 9.07 -16.73 -0.13
CA ALA A 176 9.02 -16.05 -1.41
C ALA A 176 9.17 -17.01 -2.60
N ALA A 177 9.81 -18.17 -2.44
CA ALA A 177 10.05 -19.13 -3.52
C ALA A 177 8.78 -19.84 -3.98
N LEU A 178 7.79 -19.97 -3.07
CA LEU A 178 6.48 -20.56 -3.38
C LEU A 178 5.49 -19.58 -4.01
N VAL A 179 5.83 -18.28 -4.06
CA VAL A 179 4.95 -17.26 -4.66
C VAL A 179 4.90 -17.46 -6.17
N PRO A 180 3.72 -17.71 -6.77
CA PRO A 180 3.61 -17.88 -8.22
C PRO A 180 4.14 -16.67 -8.99
N ARG A 181 4.75 -16.93 -10.17
CA ARG A 181 5.41 -15.90 -11.00
C ARG A 181 4.49 -14.72 -11.36
N GLN A 182 3.18 -14.95 -11.47
CA GLN A 182 2.18 -13.91 -11.76
C GLN A 182 2.10 -12.80 -10.70
N TYR A 183 2.54 -13.05 -9.47
CA TYR A 183 2.59 -12.08 -8.38
C TYR A 183 4.00 -11.51 -8.16
N MET A 184 4.98 -11.92 -8.98
CA MET A 184 6.37 -11.48 -8.85
C MET A 184 6.74 -10.50 -9.96
N ILE A 185 7.32 -9.36 -9.56
CA ILE A 185 7.86 -8.38 -10.51
C ILE A 185 9.37 -8.66 -10.67
N PRO A 186 9.89 -8.80 -11.90
CA PRO A 186 11.33 -8.90 -12.12
C PRO A 186 12.07 -7.64 -11.62
N ASP A 187 13.24 -7.81 -11.02
CA ASP A 187 14.12 -6.69 -10.66
C ASP A 187 14.78 -6.11 -11.91
N THR A 188 14.15 -5.07 -12.48
CA THR A 188 14.64 -4.38 -13.69
C THR A 188 15.97 -3.69 -13.47
N ALA A 189 16.28 -3.26 -12.24
CA ALA A 189 17.56 -2.62 -11.91
C ALA A 189 18.70 -3.65 -11.91
N ALA A 190 18.46 -4.86 -11.38
CA ALA A 190 19.43 -5.95 -11.44
C ALA A 190 19.69 -6.40 -12.89
N ILE A 191 18.64 -6.56 -13.69
CA ILE A 191 18.75 -6.87 -15.11
C ILE A 191 19.58 -5.80 -15.83
N GLY A 192 19.25 -4.52 -15.60
CA GLY A 192 19.98 -3.40 -16.19
C GLY A 192 21.47 -3.39 -15.87
N ARG A 193 21.87 -3.72 -14.62
CA ARG A 193 23.29 -3.84 -14.25
C ARG A 193 24.02 -4.94 -15.03
N VAL A 194 23.39 -6.09 -15.23
CA VAL A 194 23.97 -7.21 -15.98
C VAL A 194 24.10 -6.85 -17.47
N VAL A 195 23.05 -6.26 -18.05
CA VAL A 195 23.05 -5.82 -19.45
C VAL A 195 24.11 -4.75 -19.70
N ALA A 196 24.24 -3.76 -18.80
CA ALA A 196 25.25 -2.72 -18.91
C ALA A 196 26.69 -3.26 -18.81
N ALA A 197 26.93 -4.30 -17.99
CA ALA A 197 28.25 -4.89 -17.81
C ALA A 197 28.67 -5.82 -18.96
N LEU A 198 27.74 -6.61 -19.50
CA LEU A 198 28.03 -7.64 -20.51
C LEU A 198 27.75 -7.19 -21.95
N GLY A 199 26.93 -6.15 -22.14
CA GLY A 199 26.50 -5.65 -23.45
C GLY A 199 25.82 -6.74 -24.26
N ARG A 200 26.21 -6.90 -25.54
CA ARG A 200 25.70 -7.95 -26.45
C ARG A 200 25.89 -9.39 -25.94
N ARG A 201 26.77 -9.61 -24.94
CA ARG A 201 26.99 -10.93 -24.33
C ARG A 201 26.03 -11.24 -23.17
N ALA A 202 25.19 -10.27 -22.76
CA ALA A 202 24.19 -10.48 -21.73
C ALA A 202 23.10 -11.43 -22.24
N SER A 203 23.12 -12.69 -21.80
CA SER A 203 22.11 -13.69 -22.13
C SER A 203 21.21 -13.93 -20.91
N ILE A 204 20.09 -13.20 -20.84
CA ILE A 204 19.07 -13.38 -19.82
C ILE A 204 17.80 -13.91 -20.51
N PRO A 205 17.33 -15.13 -20.20
CA PRO A 205 16.13 -15.66 -20.81
C PRO A 205 14.92 -14.72 -20.66
N GLY A 206 14.26 -14.40 -21.78
CA GLY A 206 13.11 -13.51 -21.81
C GLY A 206 13.42 -12.01 -21.82
N VAL A 207 14.69 -11.61 -21.94
CA VAL A 207 15.11 -10.21 -22.09
C VAL A 207 15.85 -10.04 -23.42
N GLU A 208 15.37 -9.13 -24.26
CA GLU A 208 16.06 -8.72 -25.48
C GLU A 208 17.04 -7.57 -25.18
N VAL A 209 18.29 -7.72 -25.60
CA VAL A 209 19.34 -6.72 -25.42
C VAL A 209 19.66 -6.09 -26.77
N TYR A 210 19.42 -4.79 -26.90
CA TYR A 210 19.72 -4.00 -28.10
C TYR A 210 20.70 -2.87 -27.79
N GLU A 211 21.41 -2.42 -28.83
CA GLU A 211 22.38 -1.32 -28.75
C GLU A 211 21.82 -0.10 -29.50
N GLU A 212 21.83 1.04 -28.83
CA GLU A 212 21.48 2.33 -29.40
C GLU A 212 22.67 3.28 -29.24
N THR A 213 23.13 3.88 -30.34
CA THR A 213 24.24 4.85 -30.29
C THR A 213 23.72 6.20 -29.81
N VAL A 214 24.12 6.59 -28.60
CA VAL A 214 23.78 7.89 -28.02
C VAL A 214 25.03 8.79 -28.04
N ILE A 215 24.92 9.96 -28.68
CA ILE A 215 25.99 10.95 -28.68
C ILE A 215 25.99 11.70 -27.33
N ALA A 216 27.09 11.60 -26.60
CA ALA A 216 27.30 12.32 -25.34
C ALA A 216 28.41 13.37 -25.50
N ALA A 217 28.15 14.58 -25.03
CA ALA A 217 29.14 15.65 -24.96
C ALA A 217 29.40 16.08 -23.51
N ARG A 218 30.66 16.40 -23.22
CA ARG A 218 31.10 17.02 -21.96
C ARG A 218 31.82 18.33 -22.28
N ARG A 219 31.79 19.28 -21.36
CA ARG A 219 32.57 20.52 -21.48
C ARG A 219 34.06 20.14 -21.53
N ALA A 220 34.80 20.77 -22.45
CA ALA A 220 36.26 20.75 -22.45
C ALA A 220 36.82 21.37 -21.16
#